data_AF-A0A8D0FCI3-F1
#
_entry.id   AF-A0A8D0FCI3-F1
#
_cell.length_a   1.000
_cell.length_b   1.000
_cell.length_c   1.000
_cell.angle_alpha   90.00
_cell.angle_beta   90.00
_cell.angle_gamma   90.00
#
_symmetry.space_group_name_H-M   'P 1'
#
loop_
_entity.id
_entity.type
_entity.pdbx_description
1 polymer ?
#
loop_
_entity_poly.entity_id
_entity_poly.type
_entity_poly.pdbx_seq_one_letter_code
_entity_poly.pdbx_strand_id
1 'polypeptide(L)'
;MALSHSVTTCLSPPVHYVICKLGFEKKDAYDINNILSENGEVCWQALTEHVCYLESDQSVDYIKSIQSLGPVCESVNLHFKSLTKEKFVIQYALWFHWTNCTELFLEVFDVLQHTQTTEVALGLMKLTSCLERALGDVYLLIGKDCPFLLRDLLASEQLAVIFGQAVMDVLRVFIGSPYGLNLRNVLWHGFASPQEIPAKYCAMLLFLTAGLGQLLQMYLLQTKCILVHRPYVIFVSSKELDVFPDLSHETLAIAEELVKLSSFVLQTMIPFWMAALTAFKQSRYADCVILLLAQLEVGLRLLFTTTNKCPNRLLTAEMLAKHLDNEEVNQLPAVLEEPAMEFLWDFLNHQEGPRIRDRLSHGEINLEAFPREVANQIVAFAITLLCRFSDEDVFEHMVIKPLMNCASCYRSQFHPISRLKKQVGTSSCESILIEVNSSFLVCRLLIELCDRRVCTLYSPRPVLEILVVLRKISAQCHQVSEQVIASTELRYKQWMNRTLRSRQRHNYLRMLNSIKFLSPVLRLILVLITLELVNVHLVCKKNQFDYQQYLKFLKSVLQYTENLVTYTSLEKNKWDETTELTNKALIKIRKISDRKLMLMQLNGLCAKSSEKDLL
;
A
#
# COMPACT_ATOMS: atom_id res chain seq x y z
N MET A 1 34.27 -1.36 -9.02
CA MET A 1 34.14 -2.08 -10.30
C MET A 1 34.61 -3.52 -10.12
N ALA A 2 33.70 -4.45 -9.83
CA ALA A 2 33.89 -5.90 -9.92
C ALA A 2 32.54 -6.60 -9.66
N LEU A 3 31.57 -6.42 -10.57
CA LEU A 3 30.38 -7.27 -10.70
C LEU A 3 30.08 -7.37 -12.21
N SER A 4 31.03 -7.89 -12.97
CA SER A 4 30.87 -8.20 -14.41
C SER A 4 30.83 -9.71 -14.67
N HIS A 5 30.39 -10.49 -13.69
CA HIS A 5 29.71 -11.74 -14.00
C HIS A 5 28.25 -11.37 -14.20
N SER A 6 27.77 -11.46 -15.45
CA SER A 6 26.38 -11.17 -15.78
C SER A 6 25.49 -12.02 -14.88
N VAL A 7 24.82 -11.40 -13.91
CA VAL A 7 23.86 -12.10 -13.06
C VAL A 7 22.78 -12.64 -14.00
N THR A 8 22.79 -13.95 -14.23
CA THR A 8 21.87 -14.63 -15.15
C THR A 8 20.54 -14.96 -14.48
N THR A 9 20.51 -14.98 -13.15
CA THR A 9 19.34 -15.33 -12.34
C THR A 9 19.39 -14.63 -10.98
N CYS A 10 18.22 -14.25 -10.45
CA CYS A 10 18.06 -13.81 -9.06
C CYS A 10 17.45 -14.91 -8.17
N LEU A 11 17.38 -16.15 -8.67
CA LEU A 11 17.02 -17.33 -7.89
C LEU A 11 18.28 -17.95 -7.29
N SER A 12 18.20 -18.36 -6.01
CA SER A 12 19.28 -19.18 -5.43
C SER A 12 19.36 -20.54 -6.14
N PRO A 13 20.53 -21.20 -6.20
CA PRO A 13 20.67 -22.46 -6.92
C PRO A 13 19.63 -23.55 -6.53
N PRO A 14 19.27 -23.74 -5.24
CA PRO A 14 18.21 -24.67 -4.86
C PRO A 14 16.84 -24.26 -5.40
N VAL A 15 16.48 -22.97 -5.29
CA VAL A 15 15.18 -22.45 -5.77
C VAL A 15 15.10 -22.56 -7.30
N HIS A 16 16.17 -22.21 -8.00
CA HIS A 16 16.27 -22.37 -9.45
C HIS A 16 16.09 -23.85 -9.85
N TYR A 17 16.73 -24.80 -9.17
CA TYR A 17 16.54 -26.22 -9.46
C TYR A 17 15.09 -26.66 -9.26
N VAL A 18 14.49 -26.29 -8.12
CA VAL A 18 13.12 -26.65 -7.76
C VAL A 18 12.11 -26.09 -8.76
N ILE A 19 12.26 -24.84 -9.21
CA ILE A 19 11.32 -24.21 -10.16
C ILE A 19 11.55 -24.70 -11.58
N CYS A 20 12.81 -24.68 -12.05
CA CYS A 20 13.11 -24.83 -13.48
C CYS A 20 13.35 -26.28 -13.92
N LYS A 21 13.67 -27.19 -12.99
CA LYS A 21 14.16 -28.55 -13.33
C LYS A 21 13.38 -29.67 -12.64
N LEU A 22 13.18 -29.59 -11.32
CA LEU A 22 12.57 -30.66 -10.54
C LEU A 22 11.19 -31.05 -11.09
N GLY A 23 10.96 -32.35 -11.26
CA GLY A 23 9.70 -32.87 -11.81
C GLY A 23 9.58 -32.81 -13.34
N PHE A 24 10.46 -32.09 -14.04
CA PHE A 24 10.52 -32.05 -15.50
C PHE A 24 11.71 -32.82 -16.09
N GLU A 25 12.42 -33.58 -15.24
CA GLU A 25 13.61 -34.35 -15.61
C GLU A 25 13.26 -35.57 -16.47
N LYS A 26 12.08 -36.15 -16.25
CA LYS A 26 11.54 -37.25 -17.03
C LYS A 26 10.67 -36.70 -18.16
N LYS A 27 10.79 -37.27 -19.36
CA LYS A 27 10.01 -36.89 -20.54
C LYS A 27 8.70 -37.66 -20.69
N ASP A 28 8.42 -38.59 -19.79
CA ASP A 28 7.20 -39.38 -19.83
C ASP A 28 6.02 -38.50 -19.42
N ALA A 29 5.11 -38.25 -20.38
CA ALA A 29 3.89 -37.50 -20.12
C ALA A 29 2.92 -38.38 -19.33
N TYR A 30 2.32 -37.82 -18.28
CA TYR A 30 1.25 -38.45 -17.54
C TYR A 30 -0.03 -38.47 -18.41
N ASP A 31 -0.81 -39.55 -18.43
CA ASP A 31 -2.02 -39.57 -19.25
C ASP A 31 -3.05 -38.57 -18.74
N ILE A 32 -3.44 -37.59 -19.58
CA ILE A 32 -4.41 -36.55 -19.23
C ILE A 32 -5.76 -37.16 -18.84
N ASN A 33 -6.12 -38.31 -19.40
CA ASN A 33 -7.40 -38.99 -19.13
C ASN A 33 -7.51 -39.51 -17.68
N ASN A 34 -6.39 -39.62 -16.96
CA ASN A 34 -6.38 -40.00 -15.55
C ASN A 34 -6.78 -38.83 -14.63
N ILE A 35 -6.56 -37.57 -15.06
CA ILE A 35 -6.83 -36.36 -14.26
C ILE A 35 -7.99 -35.51 -14.82
N LEU A 36 -8.52 -35.85 -15.99
CA LEU A 36 -9.60 -35.14 -16.66
C LEU A 36 -10.63 -36.14 -17.18
N SER A 37 -11.90 -35.96 -16.82
CA SER A 37 -12.99 -36.76 -17.36
C SER A 37 -13.34 -36.35 -18.80
N GLU A 38 -14.06 -37.21 -19.52
CA GLU A 38 -14.59 -36.90 -20.86
C GLU A 38 -15.46 -35.63 -20.89
N ASN A 39 -16.11 -35.31 -19.77
CA ASN A 39 -16.96 -34.13 -19.62
C ASN A 39 -16.18 -32.87 -19.20
N GLY A 40 -14.86 -32.95 -19.05
CA GLY A 40 -14.01 -31.83 -18.64
C GLY A 40 -13.97 -31.57 -17.14
N GLU A 41 -14.37 -32.53 -16.32
CA GLU A 41 -14.27 -32.45 -14.86
C GLU A 41 -12.87 -32.85 -14.38
N VAL A 42 -12.34 -32.08 -13.43
CA VAL A 42 -11.03 -32.33 -12.84
C VAL A 42 -11.12 -33.49 -11.84
N CYS A 43 -10.35 -34.54 -12.06
CA CYS A 43 -10.26 -35.67 -11.13
C CYS A 43 -9.31 -35.34 -9.97
N TRP A 44 -9.85 -34.72 -8.92
CA TRP A 44 -9.08 -34.34 -7.74
C TRP A 44 -8.44 -35.52 -7.02
N GLN A 45 -9.07 -36.70 -7.01
CA GLN A 45 -8.49 -37.89 -6.40
C GLN A 45 -7.11 -38.21 -7.01
N ALA A 46 -7.03 -38.30 -8.34
CA ALA A 46 -5.78 -38.55 -9.06
C ALA A 46 -4.74 -37.45 -8.80
N LEU A 47 -5.14 -36.17 -8.76
CA LEU A 47 -4.22 -35.07 -8.46
C LEU A 47 -3.65 -35.16 -7.04
N THR A 48 -4.50 -35.47 -6.05
CA THR A 48 -4.09 -35.50 -4.65
C THR A 48 -3.19 -36.68 -4.31
N GLU A 49 -3.22 -37.77 -5.10
CA GLU A 49 -2.28 -38.90 -4.98
C GLU A 49 -0.83 -38.50 -5.28
N HIS A 50 -0.61 -37.40 -6.00
CA HIS A 50 0.73 -36.86 -6.24
C HIS A 50 1.27 -36.01 -5.08
N VAL A 51 0.44 -35.67 -4.08
CA VAL A 51 0.90 -34.97 -2.87
C VAL A 51 1.45 -35.97 -1.88
N CYS A 52 2.72 -35.79 -1.53
CA CYS A 52 3.43 -36.62 -0.57
C CYS A 52 3.45 -35.95 0.81
N TYR A 53 3.42 -36.74 1.87
CA TYR A 53 3.47 -36.26 3.26
C TYR A 53 4.69 -36.85 3.99
N LEU A 54 5.25 -36.07 4.91
CA LEU A 54 6.35 -36.53 5.77
C LEU A 54 5.81 -37.52 6.81
N GLU A 55 6.55 -38.61 7.02
CA GLU A 55 6.18 -39.64 8.00
C GLU A 55 6.12 -39.12 9.44
N SER A 56 6.90 -38.08 9.75
CA SER A 56 7.06 -37.54 11.09
C SER A 56 5.82 -36.83 11.63
N ASP A 57 5.24 -35.93 10.83
CA ASP A 57 4.21 -34.98 11.29
C ASP A 57 3.05 -34.84 10.31
N GLN A 58 3.00 -35.67 9.26
CA GLN A 58 2.00 -35.61 8.20
C GLN A 58 1.92 -34.24 7.50
N SER A 59 2.99 -33.43 7.59
CA SER A 59 3.10 -32.20 6.80
C SER A 59 3.47 -32.53 5.35
N VAL A 60 3.15 -31.64 4.42
CA VAL A 60 3.42 -31.83 2.99
C VAL A 60 4.93 -31.91 2.74
N ASP A 61 5.39 -33.02 2.14
CA ASP A 61 6.72 -33.17 1.58
C ASP A 61 6.76 -32.44 0.22
N TYR A 62 7.08 -31.14 0.27
CA TYR A 62 7.04 -30.28 -0.91
C TYR A 62 7.95 -30.76 -2.04
N ILE A 63 9.15 -31.28 -1.73
CA ILE A 63 10.10 -31.70 -2.76
C ILE A 63 9.59 -32.92 -3.51
N LYS A 64 9.13 -33.96 -2.80
CA LYS A 64 8.55 -35.14 -3.46
C LYS A 64 7.25 -34.80 -4.20
N SER A 65 6.43 -33.92 -3.62
CA SER A 65 5.19 -33.48 -4.25
C SER A 65 5.45 -32.72 -5.56
N ILE A 66 6.41 -31.80 -5.59
CA ILE A 66 6.81 -31.07 -6.81
C ILE A 66 7.33 -32.06 -7.86
N GLN A 67 8.19 -33.01 -7.45
CA GLN A 67 8.72 -34.01 -8.36
C GLN A 67 7.62 -34.89 -8.98
N SER A 68 6.60 -35.23 -8.19
CA SER A 68 5.46 -36.05 -8.61
C SER A 68 4.45 -35.28 -9.48
N LEU A 69 4.20 -34.00 -9.17
CA LEU A 69 3.28 -33.13 -9.92
C LEU A 69 3.87 -32.57 -11.22
N GLY A 70 5.20 -32.60 -11.40
CA GLY A 70 5.86 -32.11 -12.61
C GLY A 70 5.32 -32.72 -13.91
N PRO A 71 5.26 -34.06 -14.06
CA PRO A 71 4.67 -34.70 -15.24
C PRO A 71 3.20 -34.35 -15.46
N VAL A 72 2.43 -34.17 -14.39
CA VAL A 72 1.02 -33.74 -14.44
C VAL A 72 0.91 -32.32 -15.03
N CYS A 73 1.77 -31.39 -14.59
CA CYS A 73 1.82 -30.03 -15.14
C CYS A 73 2.16 -30.02 -16.65
N GLU A 74 3.05 -30.91 -17.10
CA GLU A 74 3.35 -31.07 -18.53
C GLU A 74 2.12 -31.51 -19.31
N SER A 75 1.41 -32.53 -18.83
CA SER A 75 0.23 -33.07 -19.50
C SER A 75 -0.90 -32.07 -19.60
N VAL A 76 -1.15 -31.29 -18.54
CA VAL A 76 -2.15 -30.20 -18.56
C VAL A 76 -1.77 -29.12 -19.58
N ASN A 77 -0.49 -28.75 -19.64
CA ASN A 77 0.00 -27.78 -20.62
C ASN A 77 -0.13 -28.27 -22.07
N LEU A 78 0.19 -29.54 -22.34
CA LEU A 78 0.00 -30.15 -23.66
C LEU A 78 -1.48 -30.22 -24.04
N HIS A 79 -2.35 -30.57 -23.09
CA HIS A 79 -3.79 -30.57 -23.28
C HIS A 79 -4.30 -29.18 -23.66
N PHE A 80 -3.96 -28.14 -22.90
CA PHE A 80 -4.38 -26.77 -23.21
C PHE A 80 -3.85 -26.26 -24.55
N LYS A 81 -2.63 -26.65 -24.96
CA LYS A 81 -2.09 -26.34 -26.29
C LYS A 81 -2.81 -27.07 -27.43
N SER A 82 -3.49 -28.18 -27.14
CA SER A 82 -4.27 -28.92 -28.14
C SER A 82 -5.67 -28.33 -28.37
N LEU A 83 -6.14 -27.49 -27.44
CA LEU A 83 -7.47 -26.89 -27.49
C LEU A 83 -7.46 -25.58 -28.29
N THR A 84 -8.55 -25.35 -29.05
CA THR A 84 -8.84 -24.01 -29.58
C THR A 84 -9.49 -23.17 -28.48
N LYS A 85 -9.48 -21.84 -28.66
CA LYS A 85 -10.13 -20.91 -27.72
C LYS A 85 -11.61 -21.23 -27.52
N GLU A 86 -12.32 -21.57 -28.59
CA GLU A 86 -13.75 -21.89 -28.52
C GLU A 86 -14.00 -23.14 -27.68
N LYS A 87 -13.20 -24.20 -27.89
CA LYS A 87 -13.31 -25.44 -27.11
C LYS A 87 -12.99 -25.18 -25.63
N PHE A 88 -11.93 -24.41 -25.36
CA PHE A 88 -11.57 -24.04 -24.00
C PHE A 88 -12.69 -23.25 -23.30
N VAL A 89 -13.28 -22.26 -23.98
CA VAL A 89 -14.39 -21.47 -23.44
C VAL A 89 -15.59 -22.36 -23.12
N ILE A 90 -16.00 -23.23 -24.06
CA ILE A 90 -17.13 -24.16 -23.85
C ILE A 90 -16.89 -25.06 -22.63
N GLN A 91 -15.66 -25.54 -22.47
CA GLN A 91 -15.32 -26.52 -21.42
C GLN A 91 -15.06 -25.88 -20.05
N TYR A 92 -14.46 -24.68 -20.00
CA TYR A 92 -13.91 -24.13 -18.75
C TYR A 92 -14.47 -22.77 -18.32
N ALA A 93 -15.08 -21.96 -19.20
CA ALA A 93 -15.45 -20.58 -18.85
C ALA A 93 -16.42 -20.50 -17.66
N LEU A 94 -17.42 -21.39 -17.62
CA LEU A 94 -18.38 -21.51 -16.52
C LEU A 94 -17.68 -21.72 -15.16
N TRP A 95 -16.58 -22.49 -15.17
CA TRP A 95 -15.84 -22.85 -13.97
C TRP A 95 -14.94 -21.74 -13.42
N PHE A 96 -14.85 -20.60 -14.12
CA PHE A 96 -14.17 -19.40 -13.62
C PHE A 96 -15.13 -18.35 -13.04
N HIS A 97 -16.44 -18.49 -13.21
CA HIS A 97 -17.42 -17.47 -12.76
C HIS A 97 -17.31 -17.15 -11.26
N TRP A 98 -16.94 -18.14 -10.44
CA TRP A 98 -16.78 -17.97 -8.99
C TRP A 98 -15.64 -17.01 -8.60
N THR A 99 -14.78 -16.62 -9.53
CA THR A 99 -13.68 -15.68 -9.28
C THR A 99 -14.10 -14.22 -9.50
N ASN A 100 -15.25 -14.00 -10.14
CA ASN A 100 -15.70 -12.69 -10.64
C ASN A 100 -14.72 -12.00 -11.63
N CYS A 101 -13.83 -12.79 -12.25
CA CYS A 101 -12.79 -12.32 -13.18
C CYS A 101 -12.61 -13.28 -14.37
N THR A 102 -13.68 -13.87 -14.92
CA THR A 102 -13.59 -14.90 -15.97
C THR A 102 -12.73 -14.50 -17.17
N GLU A 103 -12.85 -13.27 -17.64
CA GLU A 103 -12.08 -12.75 -18.79
C GLU A 103 -10.56 -12.85 -18.58
N LEU A 104 -10.09 -12.66 -17.34
CA LEU A 104 -8.68 -12.80 -17.00
C LEU A 104 -8.16 -14.22 -17.29
N PHE A 105 -8.94 -15.24 -16.94
CA PHE A 105 -8.54 -16.64 -17.13
C PHE A 105 -8.54 -17.02 -18.61
N LEU A 106 -9.45 -16.41 -19.40
CA LEU A 106 -9.47 -16.57 -20.86
C LEU A 106 -8.27 -15.87 -21.52
N GLU A 107 -7.90 -14.67 -21.07
CA GLU A 107 -6.69 -13.97 -21.53
C GLU A 107 -5.43 -14.80 -21.25
N VAL A 108 -5.34 -15.41 -20.07
CA VAL A 108 -4.20 -16.25 -19.70
C VAL A 108 -4.14 -17.53 -20.55
N PHE A 109 -5.28 -18.10 -20.94
CA PHE A 109 -5.29 -19.19 -21.91
C PHE A 109 -4.70 -18.77 -23.25
N ASP A 110 -5.03 -17.59 -23.76
CA ASP A 110 -4.46 -17.06 -25.02
C ASP A 110 -2.93 -16.92 -24.90
N VAL A 111 -2.43 -16.44 -23.76
CA VAL A 111 -0.99 -16.35 -23.48
C VAL A 111 -0.32 -17.72 -23.56
N LEU A 112 -0.95 -18.79 -23.09
CA LEU A 112 -0.38 -20.16 -23.15
C LEU A 112 -0.24 -20.70 -24.57
N GLN A 113 -1.02 -20.17 -25.53
CA GLN A 113 -0.92 -20.51 -26.94
C GLN A 113 0.30 -19.86 -27.61
N HIS A 114 0.82 -18.79 -27.02
CA HIS A 114 1.95 -18.03 -27.53
C HIS A 114 3.20 -18.25 -26.68
N THR A 115 4.39 -18.09 -27.27
CA THR A 115 5.68 -18.34 -26.59
C THR A 115 6.34 -17.07 -26.06
N GLN A 116 5.55 -16.07 -25.66
CA GLN A 116 6.09 -14.85 -25.04
C GLN A 116 6.33 -15.06 -23.54
N THR A 117 7.60 -15.02 -23.15
CA THR A 117 8.04 -15.44 -21.81
C THR A 117 7.63 -14.46 -20.71
N THR A 118 7.59 -13.17 -21.00
CA THR A 118 7.14 -12.13 -20.04
C THR A 118 5.64 -12.22 -19.74
N GLU A 119 4.84 -12.62 -20.74
CA GLU A 119 3.38 -12.74 -20.60
C GLU A 119 3.01 -13.91 -19.69
N VAL A 120 3.76 -15.02 -19.71
CA VAL A 120 3.54 -16.15 -18.79
C VAL A 120 3.70 -15.72 -17.32
N ALA A 121 4.77 -14.97 -17.03
CA ALA A 121 5.02 -14.46 -15.68
C ALA A 121 3.95 -13.43 -15.26
N LEU A 122 3.56 -12.53 -16.16
CA LEU A 122 2.46 -11.59 -15.93
C LEU A 122 1.13 -12.32 -15.66
N GLY A 123 0.80 -13.31 -16.49
CA GLY A 123 -0.38 -14.15 -16.34
C GLY A 123 -0.41 -14.84 -14.97
N LEU A 124 0.71 -15.42 -14.53
CA LEU A 124 0.83 -16.01 -13.20
C LEU A 124 0.65 -14.99 -12.06
N MET A 125 1.21 -13.79 -12.16
CA MET A 125 0.99 -12.73 -11.17
C MET A 125 -0.49 -12.35 -11.08
N LYS A 126 -1.17 -12.19 -12.22
CA LYS A 126 -2.60 -11.87 -12.29
C LYS A 126 -3.47 -13.03 -11.75
N LEU A 127 -3.18 -14.27 -12.18
CA LEU A 127 -3.88 -15.48 -11.70
C LEU A 127 -3.77 -15.64 -10.19
N THR A 128 -2.56 -15.51 -9.63
CA THR A 128 -2.35 -15.70 -8.19
C THR A 128 -3.04 -14.63 -7.35
N SER A 129 -2.99 -13.36 -7.77
CA SER A 129 -3.74 -12.28 -7.13
C SER A 129 -5.25 -12.50 -7.17
N CYS A 130 -5.78 -12.90 -8.33
CA CYS A 130 -7.21 -13.15 -8.50
C CYS A 130 -7.68 -14.36 -7.68
N LEU A 131 -6.91 -15.45 -7.71
CA LEU A 131 -7.20 -16.66 -6.95
C LEU A 131 -7.14 -16.39 -5.43
N GLU A 132 -6.15 -15.63 -4.95
CA GLU A 132 -6.07 -15.22 -3.55
C GLU A 132 -7.33 -14.47 -3.10
N ARG A 133 -7.80 -13.52 -3.92
CA ARG A 133 -9.06 -12.80 -3.64
C ARG A 133 -10.27 -13.73 -3.65
N ALA A 134 -10.40 -14.57 -4.67
CA ALA A 134 -11.54 -15.46 -4.83
C ALA A 134 -11.62 -16.47 -3.69
N LEU A 135 -10.49 -17.06 -3.28
CA LEU A 135 -10.41 -17.93 -2.11
C LEU A 135 -10.78 -17.20 -0.82
N GLY A 136 -10.42 -15.92 -0.68
CA GLY A 136 -10.85 -15.11 0.45
C GLY A 136 -12.37 -14.85 0.47
N ASP A 137 -13.03 -14.74 -0.69
CA ASP A 137 -14.49 -14.65 -0.78
C ASP A 137 -15.13 -15.99 -0.34
N VAL A 138 -14.55 -17.12 -0.77
CA VAL A 138 -15.00 -18.47 -0.37
C VAL A 138 -14.79 -18.71 1.12
N TYR A 139 -13.66 -18.27 1.68
CA TYR A 139 -13.36 -18.36 3.11
C TYR A 139 -14.48 -17.71 3.95
N LEU A 140 -15.00 -16.56 3.50
CA LEU A 140 -16.05 -15.80 4.20
C LEU A 140 -17.44 -16.46 4.16
N LEU A 141 -17.61 -17.58 3.45
CA LEU A 141 -18.81 -18.42 3.60
C LEU A 141 -18.89 -19.04 5.00
N ILE A 142 -17.75 -19.26 5.67
CA ILE A 142 -17.65 -19.89 6.99
C ILE A 142 -16.98 -18.95 8.01
N GLY A 143 -15.88 -18.30 7.61
CA GLY A 143 -15.08 -17.43 8.46
C GLY A 143 -15.66 -16.02 8.63
N LYS A 144 -15.05 -15.24 9.53
CA LYS A 144 -15.43 -13.84 9.80
C LYS A 144 -14.41 -12.84 9.25
N ASP A 145 -13.13 -13.06 9.55
CA ASP A 145 -12.03 -12.20 9.15
C ASP A 145 -11.06 -13.00 8.27
N CYS A 146 -10.96 -12.64 6.99
CA CYS A 146 -10.07 -13.32 6.05
C CYS A 146 -8.59 -13.16 6.48
N PRO A 147 -7.80 -14.24 6.54
CA PRO A 147 -6.36 -14.15 6.79
C PRO A 147 -5.66 -13.18 5.83
N PHE A 148 -4.69 -12.43 6.34
CA PHE A 148 -3.94 -11.44 5.55
C PHE A 148 -2.90 -12.08 4.63
N LEU A 149 -2.29 -13.20 5.04
CA LEU A 149 -1.27 -13.90 4.25
C LEU A 149 -1.91 -15.05 3.46
N LEU A 150 -1.63 -15.13 2.16
CA LEU A 150 -2.09 -16.23 1.30
C LEU A 150 -1.76 -17.61 1.87
N ARG A 151 -0.56 -17.79 2.44
CA ARG A 151 -0.16 -19.06 3.07
C ARG A 151 -1.12 -19.47 4.19
N ASP A 152 -1.55 -18.52 5.00
CA ASP A 152 -2.41 -18.77 6.15
C ASP A 152 -3.86 -18.96 5.69
N LEU A 153 -4.28 -18.28 4.62
CA LEU A 153 -5.55 -18.54 3.94
C LEU A 153 -5.62 -19.97 3.39
N LEU A 154 -4.58 -20.43 2.69
CA LEU A 154 -4.50 -21.78 2.12
C LEU A 154 -4.40 -22.88 3.19
N ALA A 155 -3.86 -22.56 4.36
CA ALA A 155 -3.79 -23.48 5.51
C ALA A 155 -5.04 -23.46 6.39
N SER A 156 -6.08 -22.71 6.02
CA SER A 156 -7.26 -22.53 6.85
C SER A 156 -8.22 -23.72 6.81
N GLU A 157 -8.76 -24.08 7.98
CA GLU A 157 -9.79 -25.12 8.10
C GLU A 157 -11.05 -24.78 7.29
N GLN A 158 -11.38 -23.50 7.16
CA GLN A 158 -12.55 -23.03 6.43
C GLN A 158 -12.50 -23.44 4.95
N LEU A 159 -11.35 -23.25 4.29
CA LEU A 159 -11.19 -23.70 2.91
C LEU A 159 -11.08 -25.22 2.81
N ALA A 160 -10.44 -25.87 3.78
CA ALA A 160 -10.34 -27.33 3.82
C ALA A 160 -11.72 -28.00 3.98
N VAL A 161 -12.67 -27.40 4.68
CA VAL A 161 -14.06 -27.89 4.78
C VAL A 161 -14.78 -27.84 3.43
N ILE A 162 -14.51 -26.82 2.62
CA ILE A 162 -15.19 -26.60 1.33
C ILE A 162 -14.55 -27.42 0.21
N PHE A 163 -13.23 -27.37 0.10
CA PHE A 163 -12.48 -27.97 -1.02
C PHE A 163 -11.83 -29.31 -0.67
N GLY A 164 -11.66 -29.62 0.62
CA GLY A 164 -10.88 -30.75 1.10
C GLY A 164 -9.43 -30.39 1.38
N GLN A 165 -8.87 -30.95 2.45
CA GLN A 165 -7.49 -30.68 2.89
C GLN A 165 -6.45 -31.01 1.80
N ALA A 166 -6.57 -32.18 1.18
CA ALA A 166 -5.63 -32.61 0.15
C ALA A 166 -5.63 -31.69 -1.10
N VAL A 167 -6.79 -31.14 -1.47
CA VAL A 167 -6.93 -30.15 -2.56
C VAL A 167 -6.19 -28.85 -2.20
N MET A 168 -6.36 -28.38 -0.97
CA MET A 168 -5.63 -27.21 -0.48
C MET A 168 -4.12 -27.47 -0.42
N ASP A 169 -3.70 -28.69 -0.09
CA ASP A 169 -2.29 -29.08 -0.08
C ASP A 169 -1.67 -29.06 -1.48
N VAL A 170 -2.41 -29.41 -2.54
CA VAL A 170 -1.98 -29.19 -3.93
C VAL A 170 -1.68 -27.71 -4.18
N LEU A 171 -2.59 -26.80 -3.81
CA LEU A 171 -2.36 -25.35 -4.00
C LEU A 171 -1.16 -24.83 -3.19
N ARG A 172 -0.96 -25.35 -1.96
CA ARG A 172 0.17 -24.98 -1.10
C ARG A 172 1.52 -25.31 -1.73
N VAL A 173 1.60 -26.35 -2.56
CA VAL A 173 2.80 -26.69 -3.33
C VAL A 173 3.16 -25.60 -4.33
N PHE A 174 2.18 -24.98 -5.00
CA PHE A 174 2.44 -23.98 -6.04
C PHE A 174 2.63 -22.55 -5.53
N ILE A 175 1.75 -22.05 -4.65
CA ILE A 175 1.63 -20.59 -4.42
C ILE A 175 1.67 -20.16 -2.94
N GLY A 176 1.62 -21.09 -1.99
CA GLY A 176 1.45 -20.76 -0.57
C GLY A 176 2.75 -20.76 0.25
N SER A 177 3.42 -21.92 0.31
CA SER A 177 4.50 -22.13 1.26
C SER A 177 5.86 -21.71 0.71
N PRO A 178 6.74 -21.08 1.51
CA PRO A 178 8.14 -20.84 1.10
C PRO A 178 8.95 -22.13 0.93
N TYR A 179 8.45 -23.26 1.44
CA TYR A 179 9.03 -24.59 1.23
C TYR A 179 8.56 -25.25 -0.08
N GLY A 180 7.49 -24.72 -0.71
CA GLY A 180 7.02 -25.11 -2.03
C GLY A 180 7.63 -24.26 -3.14
N LEU A 181 6.98 -24.23 -4.31
CA LEU A 181 7.40 -23.39 -5.45
C LEU A 181 7.27 -21.90 -5.13
N ASN A 182 6.28 -21.52 -4.33
CA ASN A 182 6.01 -20.14 -3.89
C ASN A 182 5.95 -19.13 -5.07
N LEU A 183 5.36 -19.55 -6.20
CA LEU A 183 5.41 -18.83 -7.47
C LEU A 183 4.93 -17.39 -7.36
N ARG A 184 3.88 -17.16 -6.54
CA ARG A 184 3.35 -15.84 -6.22
C ARG A 184 4.47 -14.91 -5.73
N ASN A 185 5.18 -15.29 -4.68
CA ASN A 185 6.21 -14.42 -4.10
C ASN A 185 7.46 -14.34 -4.98
N VAL A 186 7.86 -15.43 -5.63
CA VAL A 186 9.00 -15.44 -6.55
C VAL A 186 8.82 -14.40 -7.67
N LEU A 187 7.61 -14.32 -8.24
CA LEU A 187 7.27 -13.39 -9.31
C LEU A 187 7.05 -11.95 -8.82
N TRP A 188 6.22 -11.75 -7.79
CA TRP A 188 5.89 -10.41 -7.28
C TRP A 188 7.10 -9.67 -6.69
N HIS A 189 8.14 -10.39 -6.25
CA HIS A 189 9.41 -9.82 -5.80
C HIS A 189 10.48 -9.78 -6.91
N GLY A 190 10.14 -10.15 -8.15
CA GLY A 190 11.01 -10.04 -9.33
C GLY A 190 12.24 -10.94 -9.31
N PHE A 191 12.20 -12.09 -8.62
CA PHE A 191 13.36 -13.00 -8.58
C PHE A 191 13.58 -13.78 -9.87
N ALA A 192 12.50 -14.08 -10.60
CA ALA A 192 12.58 -14.86 -11.83
C ALA A 192 12.71 -13.94 -13.05
N SER A 193 13.71 -14.23 -13.88
CA SER A 193 13.87 -13.67 -15.23
C SER A 193 12.85 -14.29 -16.19
N PRO A 194 12.62 -13.66 -17.37
CA PRO A 194 11.50 -14.05 -18.24
C PRO A 194 11.46 -15.54 -18.61
N GLN A 195 12.61 -16.17 -18.86
CA GLN A 195 12.69 -17.56 -19.31
C GLN A 195 12.65 -18.59 -18.17
N GLU A 196 12.69 -18.17 -16.90
CA GLU A 196 12.89 -19.09 -15.77
C GLU A 196 11.60 -19.73 -15.28
N ILE A 197 10.43 -19.18 -15.59
CA ILE A 197 9.16 -19.75 -15.15
C ILE A 197 8.53 -20.60 -16.26
N PRO A 198 8.45 -21.93 -16.08
CA PRO A 198 7.78 -22.80 -17.05
C PRO A 198 6.29 -22.43 -17.21
N ALA A 199 5.83 -22.28 -18.46
CA ALA A 199 4.42 -22.06 -18.78
C ALA A 199 3.48 -23.16 -18.22
N LYS A 200 4.04 -24.34 -17.97
CA LYS A 200 3.37 -25.50 -17.36
C LYS A 200 2.72 -25.17 -16.02
N TYR A 201 3.36 -24.33 -15.21
CA TYR A 201 2.78 -23.90 -13.93
C TYR A 201 1.59 -22.95 -14.12
N CYS A 202 1.63 -22.10 -15.14
CA CYS A 202 0.51 -21.23 -15.50
C CYS A 202 -0.69 -22.05 -15.99
N ALA A 203 -0.46 -23.02 -16.88
CA ALA A 203 -1.47 -23.97 -17.32
C ALA A 203 -2.06 -24.76 -16.13
N MET A 204 -1.20 -25.24 -15.22
CA MET A 204 -1.64 -25.98 -14.04
C MET A 204 -2.52 -25.13 -13.11
N LEU A 205 -2.13 -23.88 -12.81
CA LEU A 205 -2.97 -23.01 -11.96
C LEU A 205 -4.31 -22.64 -12.61
N LEU A 206 -4.32 -22.44 -13.93
CA LEU A 206 -5.56 -22.23 -14.70
C LEU A 206 -6.48 -23.46 -14.59
N PHE A 207 -5.94 -24.67 -14.75
CA PHE A 207 -6.66 -25.94 -14.60
C PHE A 207 -7.19 -26.16 -13.18
N LEU A 208 -6.35 -25.95 -12.16
CA LEU A 208 -6.74 -26.07 -10.76
C LEU A 208 -7.84 -25.08 -10.39
N THR A 209 -7.79 -23.85 -10.91
CA THR A 209 -8.83 -22.84 -10.64
C THR A 209 -10.20 -23.26 -11.18
N ALA A 210 -10.25 -23.87 -12.37
CA ALA A 210 -11.49 -24.44 -12.90
C ALA A 210 -11.98 -25.61 -12.03
N GLY A 211 -11.08 -26.51 -11.63
CA GLY A 211 -11.41 -27.63 -10.75
C GLY A 211 -11.95 -27.19 -9.37
N LEU A 212 -11.46 -26.07 -8.83
CA LEU A 212 -12.00 -25.48 -7.60
C LEU A 212 -13.41 -24.95 -7.83
N GLY A 213 -13.67 -24.33 -8.99
CA GLY A 213 -15.00 -23.88 -9.37
C GLY A 213 -16.03 -25.02 -9.43
N GLN A 214 -15.62 -26.20 -9.92
CA GLN A 214 -16.45 -27.41 -9.94
C GLN A 214 -16.81 -27.88 -8.52
N LEU A 215 -15.82 -27.99 -7.63
CA LEU A 215 -16.04 -28.35 -6.22
C LEU A 215 -16.92 -27.34 -5.48
N LEU A 216 -16.65 -26.05 -5.69
CA LEU A 216 -17.42 -24.98 -5.04
C LEU A 216 -18.87 -24.99 -5.48
N GLN A 217 -19.15 -25.22 -6.77
CA GLN A 217 -20.52 -25.32 -7.27
C GLN A 217 -21.28 -26.42 -6.54
N MET A 218 -20.67 -27.60 -6.40
CA MET A 218 -21.28 -28.72 -5.65
C MET A 218 -21.57 -28.33 -4.19
N TYR A 219 -20.61 -27.71 -3.52
CA TYR A 219 -20.76 -27.27 -2.13
C TYR A 219 -21.90 -26.25 -1.97
N LEU A 220 -21.96 -25.23 -2.84
CA LEU A 220 -23.00 -24.19 -2.81
C LEU A 220 -24.39 -24.78 -3.06
N LEU A 221 -24.52 -25.74 -3.98
CA LEU A 221 -25.79 -26.43 -4.25
C LEU A 221 -26.27 -27.25 -3.03
N GLN A 222 -25.35 -27.96 -2.37
CA GLN A 222 -25.67 -28.77 -1.19
C GLN A 222 -26.04 -27.93 0.03
N THR A 223 -25.30 -26.85 0.26
CA THR A 223 -25.47 -25.98 1.45
C THR A 223 -26.49 -24.87 1.25
N LYS A 224 -26.87 -24.58 -0.01
CA LYS A 224 -27.73 -23.46 -0.39
C LYS A 224 -27.14 -22.09 0.00
N CYS A 225 -25.83 -22.01 0.15
CA CYS A 225 -25.12 -20.76 0.39
C CYS A 225 -25.01 -19.93 -0.90
N ILE A 226 -24.85 -18.62 -0.75
CA ILE A 226 -24.59 -17.69 -1.86
C ILE A 226 -23.19 -17.12 -1.68
N LEU A 227 -22.35 -17.26 -2.69
CA LEU A 227 -21.04 -16.63 -2.71
C LEU A 227 -21.21 -15.11 -2.95
N VAL A 228 -20.66 -14.30 -2.05
CA VAL A 228 -20.68 -12.84 -2.15
C VAL A 228 -19.26 -12.34 -2.37
N HIS A 229 -19.06 -11.60 -3.45
CA HIS A 229 -17.77 -11.00 -3.76
C HIS A 229 -17.55 -9.73 -2.97
N ARG A 230 -16.38 -9.61 -2.34
CA ARG A 230 -15.97 -8.37 -1.68
C ARG A 230 -15.90 -7.23 -2.70
N PRO A 231 -16.18 -5.98 -2.32
CA PRO A 231 -16.03 -4.83 -3.22
C PRO A 231 -14.56 -4.58 -3.56
N TYR A 232 -14.29 -4.09 -4.77
CA TYR A 232 -12.95 -3.65 -5.17
C TYR A 232 -12.58 -2.33 -4.48
N VAL A 233 -11.30 -2.15 -4.21
CA VAL A 233 -10.72 -0.88 -3.77
C VAL A 233 -10.65 0.06 -4.96
N ILE A 234 -11.11 1.29 -4.76
CA ILE A 234 -11.08 2.35 -5.77
C ILE A 234 -10.05 3.39 -5.35
N PHE A 235 -9.10 3.71 -6.23
CA PHE A 235 -8.27 4.89 -6.05
C PHE A 235 -9.09 6.13 -6.37
N VAL A 236 -9.47 6.88 -5.34
CA VAL A 236 -10.14 8.16 -5.54
C VAL A 236 -9.12 9.14 -6.12
N SER A 237 -9.37 9.64 -7.33
CA SER A 237 -8.54 10.67 -7.96
C SER A 237 -8.41 11.85 -7.00
N SER A 238 -7.19 12.05 -6.53
CA SER A 238 -6.83 12.99 -5.48
C SER A 238 -5.60 13.75 -5.95
N LYS A 239 -5.57 15.06 -5.69
CA LYS A 239 -4.36 15.88 -5.90
C LYS A 239 -3.12 15.32 -5.18
N GLU A 240 -3.31 14.46 -4.17
CA GLU A 240 -2.23 13.82 -3.44
C GLU A 240 -1.55 12.70 -4.22
N LEU A 241 -2.24 12.11 -5.19
CA LEU A 241 -1.68 11.11 -6.10
C LEU A 241 -1.06 11.74 -7.34
N ASP A 242 -1.33 13.01 -7.63
CA ASP A 242 -0.85 13.69 -8.83
C ASP A 242 0.49 14.40 -8.57
N VAL A 243 1.59 13.68 -8.75
CA VAL A 243 2.96 14.12 -8.42
C VAL A 243 3.73 14.53 -9.67
N PHE A 244 3.64 13.71 -10.71
CA PHE A 244 4.35 13.84 -11.97
C PHE A 244 3.40 14.26 -13.08
N PRO A 245 3.87 15.07 -14.05
CA PRO A 245 3.09 15.42 -15.22
C PRO A 245 2.76 14.18 -16.08
N ASP A 246 1.78 14.34 -16.97
CA ASP A 246 1.43 13.33 -17.96
C ASP A 246 2.62 12.97 -18.87
N LEU A 247 2.84 11.68 -19.04
CA LEU A 247 3.90 11.15 -19.89
C LEU A 247 3.53 11.28 -21.38
N SER A 248 4.42 11.85 -22.18
CA SER A 248 4.26 11.94 -23.63
C SER A 248 4.85 10.71 -24.34
N HIS A 249 4.50 10.52 -25.61
CA HIS A 249 5.11 9.48 -26.44
C HIS A 249 6.64 9.61 -26.54
N GLU A 250 7.14 10.84 -26.55
CA GLU A 250 8.58 11.14 -26.55
C GLU A 250 9.23 10.71 -25.24
N THR A 251 8.59 10.99 -24.09
CA THR A 251 9.07 10.53 -22.78
C THR A 251 9.19 9.01 -22.72
N LEU A 252 8.21 8.30 -23.26
CA LEU A 252 8.20 6.84 -23.28
C LEU A 252 9.25 6.26 -24.24
N ALA A 253 9.53 6.92 -25.37
CA ALA A 253 10.60 6.50 -26.28
C ALA A 253 11.98 6.64 -25.62
N ILE A 254 12.22 7.74 -24.88
CA ILE A 254 13.46 7.93 -24.10
C ILE A 254 13.57 6.85 -23.00
N ALA A 255 12.45 6.51 -22.35
CA ALA A 255 12.43 5.46 -21.34
C ALA A 255 12.88 4.10 -21.90
N GLU A 256 12.49 3.74 -23.13
CA GLU A 256 12.90 2.49 -23.78
C GLU A 256 14.42 2.41 -24.03
N GLU A 257 15.05 3.54 -24.34
CA GLU A 257 16.52 3.60 -24.47
C GLU A 257 17.21 3.57 -23.11
N LEU A 258 16.68 4.32 -22.13
CA LEU A 258 17.17 4.33 -20.75
C LEU A 258 17.16 2.95 -20.09
N VAL A 259 16.16 2.12 -20.37
CA VAL A 259 16.09 0.74 -19.86
C VAL A 259 17.31 -0.08 -20.26
N LYS A 260 17.92 0.20 -21.42
CA LYS A 260 19.11 -0.53 -21.92
C LYS A 260 20.42 0.02 -21.38
N LEU A 261 20.42 1.28 -20.93
CA LEU A 261 21.64 2.01 -20.53
C LEU A 261 21.81 2.10 -19.02
N SER A 262 20.70 2.16 -18.27
CA SER A 262 20.72 2.41 -16.84
C SER A 262 21.30 1.25 -16.04
N SER A 263 22.24 1.56 -15.15
CA SER A 263 22.79 0.61 -14.17
C SER A 263 21.75 0.15 -13.12
N PHE A 264 20.57 0.78 -13.08
CA PHE A 264 19.44 0.34 -12.27
C PHE A 264 18.76 -0.93 -12.82
N VAL A 265 18.94 -1.23 -14.11
CA VAL A 265 18.28 -2.36 -14.79
C VAL A 265 19.24 -3.53 -14.91
N LEU A 266 18.82 -4.70 -14.43
CA LEU A 266 19.54 -5.92 -14.70
C LEU A 266 19.30 -6.38 -16.14
N GLN A 267 20.37 -6.72 -16.86
CA GLN A 267 20.30 -7.08 -18.30
C GLN A 267 19.27 -8.18 -18.61
N THR A 268 19.18 -9.19 -17.75
CA THR A 268 18.22 -10.31 -17.92
C THR A 268 16.76 -9.90 -17.74
N MET A 269 16.52 -8.74 -17.11
CA MET A 269 15.19 -8.23 -16.79
C MET A 269 14.68 -7.18 -17.78
N ILE A 270 15.51 -6.73 -18.74
CA ILE A 270 15.12 -5.77 -19.79
C ILE A 270 13.79 -6.14 -20.48
N PRO A 271 13.50 -7.42 -20.80
CA PRO A 271 12.23 -7.76 -21.45
C PRO A 271 11.00 -7.39 -20.62
N PHE A 272 11.06 -7.47 -19.28
CA PHE A 272 9.96 -7.06 -18.41
C PHE A 272 9.75 -5.55 -18.42
N TRP A 273 10.83 -4.77 -18.41
CA TRP A 273 10.76 -3.32 -18.53
C TRP A 273 10.12 -2.87 -19.86
N MET A 274 10.56 -3.47 -20.96
CA MET A 274 10.00 -3.18 -22.29
C MET A 274 8.53 -3.58 -22.40
N ALA A 275 8.16 -4.73 -21.83
CA ALA A 275 6.77 -5.18 -21.75
C ALA A 275 5.90 -4.22 -20.92
N ALA A 276 6.42 -3.69 -19.80
CA ALA A 276 5.72 -2.71 -18.98
C ALA A 276 5.44 -1.40 -19.74
N LEU A 277 6.45 -0.86 -20.45
CA LEU A 277 6.30 0.35 -21.26
C LEU A 277 5.33 0.13 -22.45
N THR A 278 5.39 -1.05 -23.07
CA THR A 278 4.46 -1.44 -24.14
C THR A 278 3.02 -1.53 -23.63
N ALA A 279 2.81 -2.15 -22.46
CA ALA A 279 1.50 -2.25 -21.83
C ALA A 279 0.92 -0.84 -21.53
N PHE A 280 1.76 0.09 -21.05
CA PHE A 280 1.34 1.49 -20.85
C PHE A 280 0.88 2.15 -22.15
N LYS A 281 1.66 2.02 -23.23
CA LYS A 281 1.30 2.55 -24.57
C LYS A 281 0.00 1.94 -25.12
N GLN A 282 -0.30 0.70 -24.76
CA GLN A 282 -1.51 -0.02 -25.14
C GLN A 282 -2.70 0.24 -24.18
N SER A 283 -2.57 1.17 -23.24
CA SER A 283 -3.59 1.44 -22.20
C SER A 283 -3.90 0.27 -21.26
N ARG A 284 -3.02 -0.74 -21.20
CA ARG A 284 -3.07 -1.84 -20.22
C ARG A 284 -2.33 -1.41 -18.95
N TYR A 285 -2.92 -0.47 -18.23
CA TYR A 285 -2.28 0.21 -17.10
C TYR A 285 -1.98 -0.71 -15.91
N ALA A 286 -2.88 -1.66 -15.59
CA ALA A 286 -2.62 -2.65 -14.55
C ALA A 286 -1.41 -3.52 -14.90
N ASP A 287 -1.39 -4.10 -16.11
CA ASP A 287 -0.30 -4.95 -16.59
C ASP A 287 1.06 -4.23 -16.55
N CYS A 288 1.07 -2.95 -16.96
CA CYS A 288 2.24 -2.08 -16.85
C CYS A 288 2.75 -2.00 -15.41
N VAL A 289 1.89 -1.64 -14.47
CA VAL A 289 2.27 -1.41 -13.07
C VAL A 289 2.66 -2.73 -12.39
N ILE A 290 1.98 -3.84 -12.67
CA ILE A 290 2.32 -5.17 -12.12
C ILE A 290 3.76 -5.54 -12.50
N LEU A 291 4.08 -5.45 -13.80
CA LEU A 291 5.44 -5.72 -14.29
C LEU A 291 6.45 -4.75 -13.66
N LEU A 292 6.15 -3.46 -13.69
CA LEU A 292 7.08 -2.41 -13.28
C LEU A 292 7.38 -2.45 -11.78
N LEU A 293 6.41 -2.76 -10.91
CA LEU A 293 6.63 -2.86 -9.47
C LEU A 293 7.62 -3.96 -9.11
N ALA A 294 7.51 -5.14 -9.73
CA ALA A 294 8.48 -6.21 -9.55
C ALA A 294 9.88 -5.77 -10.00
N GLN A 295 9.98 -5.03 -11.11
CA GLN A 295 11.25 -4.54 -11.62
C GLN A 295 11.88 -3.41 -10.80
N LEU A 296 11.06 -2.52 -10.25
CA LEU A 296 11.51 -1.51 -9.28
C LEU A 296 12.12 -2.19 -8.06
N GLU A 297 11.52 -3.27 -7.56
CA GLU A 297 12.09 -4.04 -6.45
C GLU A 297 13.46 -4.63 -6.81
N VAL A 298 13.61 -5.22 -8.01
CA VAL A 298 14.90 -5.75 -8.47
C VAL A 298 15.96 -4.67 -8.57
N GLY A 299 15.65 -3.52 -9.18
CA GLY A 299 16.60 -2.41 -9.29
C GLY A 299 17.01 -1.84 -7.93
N LEU A 300 16.05 -1.70 -7.01
CA LEU A 300 16.33 -1.31 -5.61
C LEU A 300 17.22 -2.34 -4.91
N ARG A 301 17.03 -3.64 -5.19
CA ARG A 301 17.87 -4.72 -4.65
C ARG A 301 19.28 -4.67 -5.17
N LEU A 302 19.43 -4.42 -6.46
CA LEU A 302 20.72 -4.25 -7.11
C LEU A 302 21.49 -3.06 -6.50
N LEU A 303 20.83 -1.91 -6.33
CA LEU A 303 21.42 -0.77 -5.64
C LEU A 303 21.77 -1.09 -4.19
N PHE A 304 20.83 -1.66 -3.43
CA PHE A 304 21.03 -2.01 -2.02
C PHE A 304 22.26 -2.88 -1.83
N THR A 305 22.39 -3.94 -2.62
CA THR A 305 23.51 -4.89 -2.54
C THR A 305 24.83 -4.26 -2.96
N THR A 306 24.82 -3.40 -3.96
CA THR A 306 26.01 -2.71 -4.46
C THR A 306 26.50 -1.67 -3.46
N THR A 307 25.61 -0.82 -2.96
CA THR A 307 25.95 0.27 -2.03
C THR A 307 26.35 -0.26 -0.65
N ASN A 308 25.66 -1.30 -0.15
CA ASN A 308 26.00 -1.92 1.15
C ASN A 308 27.04 -3.05 1.03
N LYS A 309 27.61 -3.30 -0.17
CA LYS A 309 28.64 -4.32 -0.42
C LYS A 309 28.24 -5.73 0.04
N CYS A 310 26.98 -6.11 -0.20
CA CYS A 310 26.40 -7.38 0.24
C CYS A 310 25.74 -8.17 -0.91
N PRO A 311 26.52 -8.62 -1.93
CA PRO A 311 25.98 -9.22 -3.16
C PRO A 311 25.09 -10.44 -2.93
N ASN A 312 25.33 -11.22 -1.87
CA ASN A 312 24.53 -12.40 -1.52
C ASN A 312 23.06 -12.06 -1.18
N ARG A 313 22.76 -10.81 -0.78
CA ARG A 313 21.40 -10.35 -0.50
C ARG A 313 20.59 -10.02 -1.75
N LEU A 314 21.16 -10.17 -2.94
CA LEU A 314 20.41 -10.05 -4.20
C LEU A 314 19.32 -11.14 -4.32
N LEU A 315 19.49 -12.24 -3.58
CA LEU A 315 18.60 -13.39 -3.54
C LEU A 315 17.57 -13.30 -2.39
N THR A 316 17.48 -12.17 -1.68
CA THR A 316 16.58 -11.97 -0.54
C THR A 316 15.74 -10.70 -0.69
N ALA A 317 14.61 -10.59 0.03
CA ALA A 317 13.62 -9.52 -0.16
C ALA A 317 13.80 -8.28 0.76
N GLU A 318 14.82 -8.24 1.62
CA GLU A 318 14.95 -7.21 2.65
C GLU A 318 15.91 -6.08 2.23
N MET A 319 15.36 -4.87 1.99
CA MET A 319 16.15 -3.75 1.43
C MET A 319 15.92 -2.39 2.08
N LEU A 320 14.72 -2.15 2.64
CA LEU A 320 14.29 -0.83 3.14
C LEU A 320 14.41 -0.70 4.66
N ALA A 321 15.24 -1.52 5.32
CA ALA A 321 15.51 -1.39 6.75
C ALA A 321 16.46 -0.22 7.03
N LYS A 322 16.33 0.43 8.19
CA LYS A 322 17.25 1.53 8.59
C LYS A 322 18.68 1.03 8.84
N HIS A 323 18.79 -0.13 9.47
CA HIS A 323 20.06 -0.78 9.75
C HIS A 323 20.05 -2.18 9.16
N LEU A 324 21.23 -2.65 8.79
CA LEU A 324 21.52 -4.03 8.42
C LEU A 324 21.58 -4.90 9.68
N ASP A 325 21.62 -6.23 9.52
CA ASP A 325 21.63 -7.19 10.62
C ASP A 325 22.89 -7.07 11.50
N ASN A 326 23.97 -6.53 10.95
CA ASN A 326 25.21 -6.20 11.66
C ASN A 326 25.17 -4.80 12.32
N GLU A 327 23.98 -4.21 12.44
CA GLU A 327 23.72 -2.86 12.96
C GLU A 327 24.29 -1.69 12.15
N GLU A 328 24.96 -1.96 11.03
CA GLU A 328 25.45 -0.90 10.14
C GLU A 328 24.29 -0.14 9.50
N VAL A 329 24.48 1.16 9.28
CA VAL A 329 23.47 2.01 8.65
C VAL A 329 23.32 1.61 7.18
N ASN A 330 22.09 1.35 6.76
CA ASN A 330 21.77 1.09 5.37
C ASN A 330 22.07 2.34 4.53
N GLN A 331 22.92 2.19 3.52
CA GLN A 331 23.39 3.28 2.66
C GLN A 331 22.45 3.56 1.46
N LEU A 332 21.47 2.68 1.20
CA LEU A 332 20.52 2.86 0.10
C LEU A 332 19.79 4.23 0.13
N PRO A 333 19.28 4.71 1.29
CA PRO A 333 18.62 6.02 1.35
C PRO A 333 19.54 7.20 0.99
N ALA A 334 20.86 7.08 1.22
CA ALA A 334 21.81 8.13 0.87
C ALA A 334 22.01 8.21 -0.66
N VAL A 335 21.97 7.06 -1.35
CA VAL A 335 22.13 6.99 -2.82
C VAL A 335 20.85 7.42 -3.56
N LEU A 336 19.69 6.98 -3.07
CA LEU A 336 18.38 7.35 -3.64
C LEU A 336 17.95 8.78 -3.29
N GLU A 337 18.49 9.33 -2.21
CA GLU A 337 18.02 10.54 -1.54
C GLU A 337 16.63 10.44 -0.89
N GLU A 338 16.39 11.35 0.04
CA GLU A 338 15.16 11.41 0.83
C GLU A 338 13.88 11.51 -0.03
N PRO A 339 13.79 12.35 -1.09
CA PRO A 339 12.56 12.47 -1.88
C PRO A 339 12.13 11.15 -2.55
N ALA A 340 13.07 10.41 -3.15
CA ALA A 340 12.75 9.13 -3.79
C ALA A 340 12.35 8.07 -2.76
N MET A 341 13.03 8.05 -1.61
CA MET A 341 12.67 7.19 -0.48
C MET A 341 11.27 7.49 0.06
N GLU A 342 10.92 8.77 0.20
CA GLU A 342 9.58 9.19 0.64
C GLU A 342 8.51 8.77 -0.37
N PHE A 343 8.75 8.88 -1.68
CA PHE A 343 7.82 8.44 -2.71
C PHE A 343 7.55 6.93 -2.62
N LEU A 344 8.62 6.12 -2.54
CA LEU A 344 8.53 4.66 -2.38
C LEU A 344 7.74 4.29 -1.12
N TRP A 345 7.99 4.95 0.00
CA TRP A 345 7.26 4.69 1.24
C TRP A 345 5.80 5.10 1.16
N ASP A 346 5.49 6.26 0.60
CA ASP A 346 4.11 6.73 0.43
C ASP A 346 3.28 5.81 -0.46
N PHE A 347 3.77 5.56 -1.68
CA PHE A 347 2.98 4.89 -2.70
C PHE A 347 2.87 3.38 -2.45
N LEU A 348 3.87 2.77 -1.80
CA LEU A 348 3.96 1.32 -1.67
C LEU A 348 3.76 0.80 -0.23
N ASN A 349 4.18 1.53 0.81
CA ASN A 349 4.30 0.98 2.17
C ASN A 349 3.37 1.62 3.21
N HIS A 350 3.12 2.93 3.14
CA HIS A 350 2.40 3.64 4.18
C HIS A 350 0.95 3.14 4.32
N GLN A 351 0.54 2.83 5.55
CA GLN A 351 -0.79 2.27 5.83
C GLN A 351 -1.94 3.16 5.36
N GLU A 352 -1.79 4.49 5.48
CA GLU A 352 -2.75 5.49 5.01
C GLU A 352 -2.46 5.96 3.57
N GLY A 353 -1.46 5.37 2.91
CA GLY A 353 -1.11 5.58 1.51
C GLY A 353 -1.88 4.66 0.56
N PRO A 354 -1.70 4.81 -0.76
CA PRO A 354 -2.41 3.99 -1.74
C PRO A 354 -2.01 2.51 -1.69
N ARG A 355 -0.79 2.17 -1.21
CA ARG A 355 -0.27 0.79 -1.10
C ARG A 355 -0.45 -0.02 -2.38
N ILE A 356 -0.11 0.58 -3.52
CA ILE A 356 -0.48 0.09 -4.86
C ILE A 356 -0.04 -1.36 -5.07
N ARG A 357 1.19 -1.68 -4.65
CA ARG A 357 1.74 -3.04 -4.72
C ARG A 357 0.88 -4.04 -3.97
N ASP A 358 0.54 -3.76 -2.71
CA ASP A 358 -0.23 -4.69 -1.88
C ASP A 358 -1.61 -4.90 -2.50
N ARG A 359 -2.31 -3.81 -2.85
CA ARG A 359 -3.65 -3.88 -3.44
C ARG A 359 -3.68 -4.71 -4.74
N LEU A 360 -2.71 -4.54 -5.62
CA LEU A 360 -2.61 -5.34 -6.86
C LEU A 360 -2.24 -6.81 -6.56
N SER A 361 -1.29 -7.05 -5.65
CA SER A 361 -0.79 -8.39 -5.32
C SER A 361 -1.76 -9.26 -4.52
N HIS A 362 -2.80 -8.65 -3.94
CA HIS A 362 -3.92 -9.32 -3.27
C HIS A 362 -5.21 -9.32 -4.10
N GLY A 363 -5.14 -8.87 -5.36
CA GLY A 363 -6.29 -8.81 -6.27
C GLY A 363 -7.37 -7.80 -5.87
N GLU A 364 -7.09 -6.86 -4.97
CA GLU A 364 -8.08 -5.95 -4.39
C GLU A 364 -8.57 -4.86 -5.35
N ILE A 365 -7.98 -4.75 -6.54
CA ILE A 365 -8.33 -3.76 -7.56
C ILE A 365 -8.82 -4.47 -8.81
N ASN A 366 -9.85 -3.91 -9.45
CA ASN A 366 -10.25 -4.34 -10.79
C ASN A 366 -9.17 -3.92 -11.80
N LEU A 367 -8.54 -4.91 -12.44
CA LEU A 367 -7.43 -4.70 -13.38
C LEU A 367 -7.87 -3.94 -14.65
N GLU A 368 -9.09 -4.15 -15.13
CA GLU A 368 -9.63 -3.46 -16.32
C GLU A 368 -9.90 -1.98 -16.05
N ALA A 369 -10.30 -1.65 -14.82
CA ALA A 369 -10.62 -0.29 -14.38
C ALA A 369 -9.43 0.39 -13.67
N PHE A 370 -8.21 -0.11 -13.85
CA PHE A 370 -7.04 0.45 -13.18
C PHE A 370 -6.74 1.87 -13.69
N PRO A 371 -6.64 2.89 -12.81
CA PRO A 371 -6.53 4.28 -13.25
C PRO A 371 -5.23 4.58 -14.00
N ARG A 372 -5.35 5.26 -15.14
CA ARG A 372 -4.21 5.77 -15.92
C ARG A 372 -3.32 6.67 -15.07
N GLU A 373 -3.92 7.51 -14.23
CA GLU A 373 -3.22 8.50 -13.41
C GLU A 373 -2.25 7.80 -12.47
N VAL A 374 -2.68 6.73 -11.81
CA VAL A 374 -1.83 5.95 -10.89
C VAL A 374 -0.68 5.29 -11.66
N ALA A 375 -0.95 4.71 -12.83
CA ALA A 375 0.11 4.14 -13.66
C ALA A 375 1.11 5.20 -14.14
N ASN A 376 0.63 6.39 -14.52
CA ASN A 376 1.46 7.52 -14.94
C ASN A 376 2.50 7.86 -13.85
N GLN A 377 2.07 7.93 -12.58
CA GLN A 377 2.98 8.25 -11.47
C GLN A 377 4.08 7.20 -11.28
N ILE A 378 3.73 5.91 -11.35
CA ILE A 378 4.70 4.82 -11.16
C ILE A 378 5.69 4.76 -12.33
N VAL A 379 5.21 4.91 -13.57
CA VAL A 379 6.08 4.95 -14.75
C VAL A 379 6.98 6.18 -14.72
N ALA A 380 6.44 7.37 -14.40
CA ALA A 380 7.22 8.59 -14.31
C ALA A 380 8.31 8.48 -13.25
N PHE A 381 7.98 7.98 -12.06
CA PHE A 381 8.96 7.72 -11.01
C PHE A 381 10.04 6.72 -11.46
N ALA A 382 9.64 5.62 -12.11
CA ALA A 382 10.59 4.66 -12.62
C ALA A 382 11.55 5.27 -13.66
N ILE A 383 11.06 6.13 -14.56
CA ILE A 383 11.89 6.89 -15.50
C ILE A 383 12.89 7.76 -14.76
N THR A 384 12.49 8.43 -13.66
CA THR A 384 13.45 9.24 -12.88
C THR A 384 14.57 8.43 -12.27
N LEU A 385 14.30 7.19 -11.82
CA LEU A 385 15.35 6.27 -11.36
C LEU A 385 16.24 5.83 -12.53
N LEU A 386 15.65 5.45 -13.68
CA LEU A 386 16.42 5.07 -14.86
C LEU A 386 17.37 6.18 -15.31
N CYS A 387 16.91 7.43 -15.36
CA CYS A 387 17.74 8.60 -15.65
C CYS A 387 18.84 8.77 -14.61
N ARG A 388 18.49 8.70 -13.31
CA ARG A 388 19.42 8.93 -12.20
C ARG A 388 20.63 7.98 -12.22
N PHE A 389 20.42 6.77 -12.71
CA PHE A 389 21.44 5.71 -12.76
C PHE A 389 21.93 5.43 -14.19
N SER A 390 21.78 6.40 -15.10
CA SER A 390 22.38 6.45 -16.44
C SER A 390 23.45 7.56 -16.52
N ASP A 391 24.14 7.67 -17.65
CA ASP A 391 25.15 8.72 -17.89
C ASP A 391 24.58 10.16 -17.81
N GLU A 392 25.42 11.13 -17.42
CA GLU A 392 25.02 12.50 -17.07
C GLU A 392 24.38 13.31 -18.22
N ASP A 393 24.60 12.93 -19.49
CA ASP A 393 24.06 13.68 -20.65
C ASP A 393 22.53 13.52 -20.81
N VAL A 394 21.91 12.53 -20.15
CA VAL A 394 20.46 12.27 -20.31
C VAL A 394 19.59 13.23 -19.49
N PHE A 395 20.14 13.86 -18.45
CA PHE A 395 19.41 14.80 -17.59
C PHE A 395 19.06 16.12 -18.28
N GLU A 396 19.75 16.45 -19.38
CA GLU A 396 19.53 17.70 -20.11
C GLU A 396 18.34 17.63 -21.09
N HIS A 397 17.76 16.44 -21.29
CA HIS A 397 16.62 16.31 -22.20
C HIS A 397 15.41 17.10 -21.68
N MET A 398 14.91 18.05 -22.48
CA MET A 398 13.85 18.99 -22.07
C MET A 398 12.59 18.30 -21.54
N VAL A 399 12.27 17.11 -22.07
CA VAL A 399 11.10 16.30 -21.70
C VAL A 399 11.25 15.57 -20.38
N ILE A 400 12.48 15.25 -19.96
CA ILE A 400 12.78 14.52 -18.71
C ILE A 400 12.92 15.47 -17.53
N LYS A 401 13.43 16.69 -17.78
CA LYS A 401 13.66 17.71 -16.75
C LYS A 401 12.46 17.98 -15.82
N PRO A 402 11.20 18.08 -16.31
CA PRO A 402 10.03 18.21 -15.44
C PRO A 402 9.87 17.03 -14.46
N LEU A 403 10.13 15.79 -14.92
CA LEU A 403 10.05 14.60 -14.06
C LEU A 403 11.10 14.66 -12.95
N MET A 404 12.34 14.99 -13.30
CA MET A 404 13.45 15.09 -12.34
C MET A 404 13.22 16.19 -11.30
N ASN A 405 12.65 17.33 -11.71
CA ASN A 405 12.27 18.41 -10.80
C ASN A 405 11.18 17.97 -9.82
N CYS A 406 10.16 17.25 -10.29
CA CYS A 406 9.09 16.71 -9.42
C CYS A 406 9.66 15.68 -8.44
N ALA A 407 10.50 14.75 -8.91
CA ALA A 407 11.11 13.73 -8.07
C ALA A 407 12.01 14.33 -6.97
N SER A 408 12.87 15.29 -7.32
CA SER A 408 13.77 15.94 -6.35
C SER A 408 13.06 16.82 -5.33
N CYS A 409 11.87 17.33 -5.67
CA CYS A 409 11.05 18.15 -4.78
C CYS A 409 9.97 17.35 -4.03
N TYR A 410 9.88 16.03 -4.25
CA TYR A 410 8.84 15.21 -3.63
C TYR A 410 8.89 15.31 -2.10
N ARG A 411 7.71 15.41 -1.52
CA ARG A 411 7.48 15.32 -0.08
C ARG A 411 6.33 14.38 0.17
N SER A 412 6.46 13.54 1.19
CA SER A 412 5.38 12.62 1.56
C SER A 412 4.05 13.36 1.75
N GLN A 413 3.00 12.81 1.16
CA GLN A 413 1.61 13.27 1.19
C GLN A 413 0.76 12.43 2.15
N PHE A 414 1.11 11.16 2.36
CA PHE A 414 0.31 10.19 3.11
C PHE A 414 0.86 9.87 4.51
N HIS A 415 2.11 10.23 4.82
CA HIS A 415 2.69 10.06 6.16
C HIS A 415 1.88 10.83 7.23
N PRO A 416 1.72 10.31 8.47
CA PRO A 416 0.96 10.99 9.53
C PRO A 416 1.39 12.43 9.83
N ILE A 417 2.69 12.75 9.73
CA ILE A 417 3.22 14.13 9.81
C ILE A 417 2.58 15.01 8.73
N SER A 418 2.64 14.57 7.47
CA SER A 418 2.12 15.31 6.32
C SER A 418 0.61 15.48 6.38
N ARG A 419 -0.10 14.43 6.82
CA ARG A 419 -1.55 14.49 7.10
C ARG A 419 -1.87 15.53 8.17
N LEU A 420 -1.11 15.55 9.27
CA LEU A 420 -1.32 16.54 10.33
C LEU A 420 -1.02 17.96 9.84
N LYS A 421 0.04 18.17 9.06
CA LYS A 421 0.32 19.49 8.43
C LYS A 421 -0.83 19.97 7.57
N LYS A 422 -1.40 19.09 6.74
CA LYS A 422 -2.58 19.40 5.92
C LYS A 422 -3.80 19.73 6.77
N GLN A 423 -4.07 18.95 7.82
CA GLN A 423 -5.19 19.19 8.75
C GLN A 423 -5.07 20.54 9.46
N VAL A 424 -3.87 20.90 9.91
CA VAL A 424 -3.60 22.20 10.54
C VAL A 424 -3.71 23.32 9.52
N GLY A 425 -3.14 23.16 8.32
CA GLY A 425 -3.20 24.15 7.25
C GLY A 425 -4.64 24.46 6.81
N THR A 426 -5.45 23.44 6.58
CA THR A 426 -6.89 23.59 6.25
C THR A 426 -7.67 24.25 7.39
N SER A 427 -7.47 23.82 8.64
CA SER A 427 -8.11 24.43 9.82
C SER A 427 -7.70 25.89 10.03
N SER A 428 -6.50 26.28 9.61
CA SER A 428 -6.05 27.68 9.66
C SER A 428 -6.71 28.56 8.59
N CYS A 429 -7.08 27.99 7.44
CA CYS A 429 -7.72 28.71 6.34
C CYS A 429 -9.24 28.79 6.48
N GLU A 430 -9.90 27.78 7.05
CA GLU A 430 -11.36 27.67 6.98
C GLU A 430 -12.11 28.20 8.20
N SER A 431 -11.52 28.34 9.40
CA SER A 431 -12.08 29.13 10.52
C SER A 431 -11.49 28.74 11.88
N ILE A 432 -11.03 29.74 12.63
CA ILE A 432 -10.83 29.61 14.09
C ILE A 432 -11.66 30.68 14.84
N LEU A 433 -12.85 30.95 14.30
CA LEU A 433 -13.90 31.87 14.78
C LEU A 433 -13.45 33.36 14.80
N ILE A 434 -14.17 34.19 14.04
CA ILE A 434 -13.83 35.54 13.54
C ILE A 434 -13.36 36.55 14.61
N GLU A 435 -12.21 37.20 14.36
CA GLU A 435 -11.97 38.66 14.57
C GLU A 435 -10.69 39.11 13.83
N VAL A 436 -10.71 40.33 13.26
CA VAL A 436 -10.21 40.65 11.90
C VAL A 436 -8.73 41.05 11.76
N ASN A 437 -7.92 41.23 12.80
CA ASN A 437 -6.51 41.68 12.60
C ASN A 437 -5.43 40.74 13.15
N SER A 438 -5.67 40.05 14.27
CA SER A 438 -4.71 39.07 14.85
C SER A 438 -4.75 37.69 14.19
N SER A 439 -5.71 37.45 13.28
CA SER A 439 -5.87 36.20 12.53
C SER A 439 -4.78 36.00 11.47
N PHE A 440 -4.31 37.07 10.83
CA PHE A 440 -3.38 36.97 9.70
C PHE A 440 -1.97 36.52 10.12
N LEU A 441 -1.45 37.05 11.22
CA LEU A 441 -0.11 36.69 11.73
C LEU A 441 -0.05 35.23 12.20
N VAL A 442 -1.09 34.76 12.88
CA VAL A 442 -1.17 33.35 13.32
C VAL A 442 -1.29 32.43 12.11
N CYS A 443 -2.09 32.76 11.11
CA CYS A 443 -2.19 31.98 9.87
C CYS A 443 -0.84 31.94 9.13
N ARG A 444 -0.14 33.08 9.00
CA ARG A 444 1.20 33.14 8.39
C ARG A 444 2.22 32.30 9.15
N LEU A 445 2.23 32.38 10.47
CA LEU A 445 3.12 31.58 11.32
C LEU A 445 2.83 30.09 11.15
N LEU A 446 1.56 29.68 11.11
CA LEU A 446 1.16 28.29 10.88
C LEU A 446 1.62 27.79 9.51
N ILE A 447 1.48 28.60 8.47
CA ILE A 447 1.96 28.27 7.12
C ILE A 447 3.48 28.09 7.14
N GLU A 448 4.22 29.07 7.65
CA GLU A 448 5.69 29.03 7.70
C GLU A 448 6.21 27.83 8.52
N LEU A 449 5.57 27.53 9.64
CA LEU A 449 5.93 26.37 10.46
C LEU A 449 5.55 25.05 9.78
N CYS A 450 4.45 24.98 9.03
CA CYS A 450 4.08 23.79 8.26
C CYS A 450 5.03 23.55 7.08
N ASP A 451 5.62 24.61 6.51
CA ASP A 451 6.60 24.51 5.42
C ASP A 451 7.96 23.94 5.88
N ARG A 452 8.27 24.02 7.18
CA ARG A 452 9.49 23.43 7.75
C ARG A 452 9.54 21.94 7.48
N ARG A 453 10.64 21.46 6.91
CA ARG A 453 10.85 20.03 6.68
C ARG A 453 10.90 19.28 8.01
N VAL A 454 10.12 18.22 8.11
CA VAL A 454 10.15 17.28 9.24
C VAL A 454 10.40 15.91 8.63
N CYS A 455 11.47 15.25 9.05
CA CYS A 455 11.84 13.93 8.52
C CYS A 455 10.70 12.93 8.73
N THR A 456 10.30 12.24 7.66
CA THR A 456 9.25 11.21 7.72
C THR A 456 9.84 9.79 7.69
N LEU A 457 11.02 9.63 7.08
CA LEU A 457 11.69 8.34 6.94
C LEU A 457 12.06 7.75 8.30
N TYR A 458 11.77 6.45 8.47
CA TYR A 458 12.08 5.68 9.67
C TYR A 458 11.56 6.31 10.97
N SER A 459 10.40 6.98 10.91
CA SER A 459 9.76 7.63 12.06
C SER A 459 9.61 6.66 13.25
N PRO A 460 10.22 6.95 14.42
CA PRO A 460 10.17 6.08 15.58
C PRO A 460 8.76 5.88 16.14
N ARG A 461 8.51 4.75 16.81
CA ARG A 461 7.20 4.45 17.45
C ARG A 461 6.69 5.57 18.38
N PRO A 462 7.53 6.18 19.26
CA PRO A 462 7.08 7.31 20.09
C PRO A 462 6.56 8.50 19.27
N VAL A 463 7.20 8.80 18.13
CA VAL A 463 6.75 9.88 17.22
C VAL A 463 5.37 9.55 16.67
N LEU A 464 5.17 8.32 16.17
CA LEU A 464 3.87 7.88 15.65
C LEU A 464 2.76 7.91 16.72
N GLU A 465 3.06 7.50 17.96
CA GLU A 465 2.10 7.55 19.06
C GLU A 465 1.65 8.99 19.37
N ILE A 466 2.59 9.94 19.41
CA ILE A 466 2.28 11.36 19.62
C ILE A 466 1.44 11.91 18.46
N LEU A 467 1.79 11.59 17.21
CA LEU A 467 1.08 12.07 16.02
C LEU A 467 -0.38 11.59 16.00
N VAL A 468 -0.66 10.36 16.43
CA VAL A 468 -2.04 9.85 16.56
C VAL A 468 -2.85 10.74 17.51
N VAL A 469 -2.29 11.12 18.65
CA VAL A 469 -2.99 11.98 19.62
C VAL A 469 -3.17 13.39 19.06
N LEU A 470 -2.13 13.99 18.48
CA LEU A 470 -2.20 15.34 17.90
C LEU A 470 -3.22 15.44 16.75
N ARG A 471 -3.29 14.43 15.88
CA ARG A 471 -4.30 14.35 14.81
C ARG A 471 -5.72 14.29 15.37
N LYS A 472 -5.95 13.50 16.42
CA LYS A 472 -7.25 13.47 17.09
C LYS A 472 -7.61 14.82 17.70
N ILE A 473 -6.67 15.48 18.39
CA ILE A 473 -6.92 16.82 18.95
C ILE A 473 -7.29 17.80 17.82
N SER A 474 -6.52 17.82 16.73
CA SER A 474 -6.77 18.68 15.56
C SER A 474 -8.16 18.45 14.97
N ALA A 475 -8.54 17.19 14.75
CA ALA A 475 -9.85 16.82 14.22
C ALA A 475 -11.01 17.28 15.13
N GLN A 476 -10.87 17.09 16.45
CA GLN A 476 -11.87 17.56 17.41
C GLN A 476 -11.95 19.09 17.42
N CYS A 477 -10.82 19.82 17.36
CA CYS A 477 -10.83 21.28 17.24
C CYS A 477 -11.56 21.75 15.97
N HIS A 478 -11.31 21.11 14.82
CA HIS A 478 -12.01 21.42 13.57
C HIS A 478 -13.51 21.19 13.70
N GLN A 479 -13.93 20.05 14.26
CA GLN A 479 -15.34 19.73 14.48
C GLN A 479 -16.03 20.74 15.41
N VAL A 480 -15.36 21.20 16.48
CA VAL A 480 -15.88 22.28 17.33
C VAL A 480 -16.08 23.56 16.53
N SER A 481 -15.11 23.96 15.71
CA SER A 481 -15.23 25.15 14.85
C SER A 481 -16.44 25.04 13.93
N GLU A 482 -16.60 23.94 13.20
CA GLU A 482 -17.75 23.72 12.30
C GLU A 482 -19.08 23.79 13.05
N GLN A 483 -19.19 23.10 14.19
CA GLN A 483 -20.41 23.11 15.01
C GLN A 483 -20.77 24.52 15.49
N VAL A 484 -19.78 25.27 15.98
CA VAL A 484 -19.98 26.62 16.49
C VAL A 484 -20.39 27.56 15.37
N ILE A 485 -19.78 27.46 14.19
CA ILE A 485 -20.12 28.29 13.02
C ILE A 485 -21.54 27.99 12.55
N ALA A 486 -21.85 26.73 12.28
CA ALA A 486 -23.18 26.31 11.84
C ALA A 486 -24.26 26.73 12.86
N SER A 487 -23.97 26.56 14.16
CA SER A 487 -24.86 27.00 15.23
C SER A 487 -25.03 28.52 15.26
N THR A 488 -23.95 29.28 15.09
CA THR A 488 -23.98 30.74 15.08
C THR A 488 -24.77 31.27 13.90
N GLU A 489 -24.52 30.76 12.69
CA GLU A 489 -25.25 31.15 11.48
C GLU A 489 -26.74 30.83 11.57
N LEU A 490 -27.08 29.63 12.04
CA LEU A 490 -28.47 29.22 12.22
C LEU A 490 -29.20 30.15 13.21
N ARG A 491 -28.57 30.43 14.36
CA ARG A 491 -29.15 31.32 15.38
C ARG A 491 -29.21 32.76 14.91
N TYR A 492 -28.22 33.24 14.17
CA TYR A 492 -28.24 34.57 13.57
C TYR A 492 -29.42 34.72 12.59
N LYS A 493 -29.62 33.76 11.68
CA LYS A 493 -30.78 33.74 10.76
C LYS A 493 -32.11 33.75 11.52
N GLN A 494 -32.24 32.92 12.55
CA GLN A 494 -33.44 32.90 13.42
C GLN A 494 -33.65 34.23 14.16
N TRP A 495 -32.57 34.92 14.54
CA TRP A 495 -32.62 36.20 15.22
C TRP A 495 -33.14 37.29 14.27
N MET A 496 -32.56 37.37 13.07
CA MET A 496 -32.97 38.30 12.01
C MET A 496 -34.43 38.10 11.61
N ASN A 497 -34.87 36.85 11.48
CA ASN A 497 -36.24 36.50 11.14
C ASN A 497 -37.22 36.60 12.34
N ARG A 498 -36.76 37.04 13.51
CA ARG A 498 -37.54 37.16 14.76
C ARG A 498 -38.22 35.86 15.23
N THR A 499 -37.76 34.70 14.77
CA THR A 499 -38.32 33.37 15.12
C THR A 499 -37.71 32.77 16.39
N LEU A 500 -36.70 33.44 16.96
CA LEU A 500 -35.96 32.98 18.14
C LEU A 500 -36.77 33.23 19.43
N ARG A 501 -37.09 32.16 20.19
CA ARG A 501 -37.84 32.25 21.46
C ARG A 501 -36.98 32.86 22.59
N SER A 502 -37.60 33.45 23.61
CA SER A 502 -36.89 34.16 24.70
C SER A 502 -35.75 33.35 25.37
N ARG A 503 -36.00 32.08 25.72
CA ARG A 503 -34.98 31.18 26.29
C ARG A 503 -33.82 30.92 25.31
N GLN A 504 -34.13 30.78 24.02
CA GLN A 504 -33.14 30.57 22.97
C GLN A 504 -32.31 31.85 22.73
N ARG A 505 -32.89 33.05 22.91
CA ARG A 505 -32.16 34.33 22.83
C ARG A 505 -31.12 34.47 23.93
N HIS A 506 -31.47 34.14 25.17
CA HIS A 506 -30.53 34.15 26.29
C HIS A 506 -29.37 33.18 26.06
N ASN A 507 -29.68 31.97 25.59
CA ASN A 507 -28.65 30.98 25.29
C ASN A 507 -27.77 31.40 24.09
N TYR A 508 -28.34 32.04 23.07
CA TYR A 508 -27.57 32.62 21.96
C TYR A 508 -26.58 33.70 22.43
N LEU A 509 -26.98 34.58 23.36
CA LEU A 509 -26.07 35.56 23.95
C LEU A 509 -24.95 34.90 24.75
N ARG A 510 -25.24 33.84 25.52
CA ARG A 510 -24.21 33.06 26.23
C ARG A 510 -23.22 32.44 25.25
N MET A 511 -23.70 31.84 24.15
CA MET A 511 -22.86 31.32 23.09
C MET A 511 -21.90 32.38 22.54
N LEU A 512 -22.42 33.55 22.14
CA LEU A 512 -21.60 34.64 21.60
C LEU A 512 -20.51 35.10 22.59
N ASN A 513 -20.82 35.13 23.89
CA ASN A 513 -19.83 35.45 24.92
C ASN A 513 -18.79 34.34 25.09
N SER A 514 -19.19 33.07 25.10
CA SER A 514 -18.27 31.93 25.19
C SER A 514 -17.36 31.83 23.97
N ILE A 515 -17.84 32.17 22.76
CA ILE A 515 -17.05 32.16 21.52
C ILE A 515 -15.83 33.10 21.62
N LYS A 516 -16.00 34.30 22.21
CA LYS A 516 -14.90 35.27 22.40
C LYS A 516 -13.74 34.69 23.21
N PHE A 517 -14.03 33.75 24.10
CA PHE A 517 -13.03 33.07 24.90
C PHE A 517 -12.54 31.76 24.27
N LEU A 518 -13.44 30.98 23.68
CA LEU A 518 -13.12 29.70 23.05
C LEU A 518 -12.22 29.86 21.83
N SER A 519 -12.46 30.88 21.00
CA SER A 519 -11.71 31.13 19.77
C SER A 519 -10.19 31.28 20.01
N PRO A 520 -9.70 32.18 20.89
CA PRO A 520 -8.28 32.28 21.21
C PRO A 520 -7.66 30.97 21.71
N VAL A 521 -8.41 30.17 22.47
CA VAL A 521 -7.89 28.89 23.01
C VAL A 521 -7.77 27.83 21.93
N LEU A 522 -8.72 27.75 21.00
CA LEU A 522 -8.61 26.86 19.84
C LEU A 522 -7.42 27.27 18.96
N ARG A 523 -7.20 28.58 18.76
CA ARG A 523 -6.00 29.10 18.05
C ARG A 523 -4.71 28.71 18.75
N LEU A 524 -4.66 28.88 20.08
CA LEU A 524 -3.51 28.47 20.89
C LEU A 524 -3.22 26.97 20.73
N ILE A 525 -4.26 26.13 20.79
CA ILE A 525 -4.09 24.68 20.61
C ILE A 525 -3.54 24.35 19.22
N LEU A 526 -4.01 25.01 18.17
CA LEU A 526 -3.48 24.81 16.81
C LEU A 526 -2.02 25.25 16.69
N VAL A 527 -1.64 26.37 17.30
CA VAL A 527 -0.22 26.79 17.36
C VAL A 527 0.62 25.77 18.13
N LEU A 528 0.13 25.27 19.27
CA LEU A 528 0.79 24.23 20.03
C LEU A 528 0.98 22.96 19.20
N ILE A 529 -0.07 22.46 18.53
CA ILE A 529 0.02 21.29 17.65
C ILE A 529 1.13 21.47 16.61
N THR A 530 1.19 22.64 15.96
CA THR A 530 2.19 22.93 14.94
C THR A 530 3.61 22.98 15.49
N LEU A 531 3.80 23.64 16.64
CA LEU A 531 5.11 23.71 17.29
C LEU A 531 5.58 22.33 17.78
N GLU A 532 4.67 21.54 18.34
CA GLU A 532 4.96 20.17 18.76
C GLU A 532 5.26 19.27 17.54
N LEU A 533 4.57 19.47 16.42
CA LEU A 533 4.81 18.76 15.16
C LEU A 533 6.19 19.03 14.57
N VAL A 534 6.59 20.30 14.48
CA VAL A 534 7.93 20.68 13.97
C VAL A 534 9.04 20.12 14.84
N ASN A 535 8.78 19.91 16.14
CA ASN A 535 9.73 19.39 17.11
C ASN A 535 9.47 17.92 17.48
N VAL A 536 8.63 17.20 16.74
CA VAL A 536 8.09 15.90 17.18
C VAL A 536 9.18 14.87 17.50
N HIS A 537 10.28 14.89 16.75
CA HIS A 537 11.42 13.99 16.94
C HIS A 537 12.17 14.18 18.25
N LEU A 538 12.01 15.34 18.93
CA LEU A 538 12.59 15.55 20.26
C LEU A 538 11.96 14.65 21.33
N VAL A 539 10.81 14.02 21.05
CA VAL A 539 10.19 13.04 21.95
C VAL A 539 11.14 11.87 22.24
N CYS A 540 11.97 11.49 21.26
CA CYS A 540 12.94 10.40 21.38
C CYS A 540 14.06 10.71 22.39
N LYS A 541 14.24 11.98 22.78
CA LYS A 541 15.23 12.40 23.78
C LYS A 541 14.66 12.42 25.21
N LYS A 542 13.35 12.21 25.39
CA LYS A 542 12.75 12.17 26.72
C LYS A 542 13.04 10.83 27.41
N ASN A 543 13.29 10.88 28.72
CA ASN A 543 13.27 9.68 29.55
C ASN A 543 11.83 9.14 29.66
N GLN A 544 11.68 7.90 30.13
CA GLN A 544 10.39 7.22 30.20
C GLN A 544 9.35 7.97 31.06
N PHE A 545 9.78 8.60 32.16
CA PHE A 545 8.91 9.34 33.04
C PHE A 545 8.36 10.60 32.35
N ASP A 546 9.23 11.42 31.76
CA ASP A 546 8.85 12.65 31.06
C ASP A 546 8.00 12.35 29.82
N TYR A 547 8.31 11.26 29.10
CA TYR A 547 7.49 10.77 28.00
C TYR A 547 6.06 10.47 28.45
N GLN A 548 5.90 9.70 29.54
CA GLN A 548 4.58 9.37 30.07
C GLN A 548 3.82 10.61 30.58
N GLN A 549 4.49 11.56 31.23
CA GLN A 549 3.86 12.81 31.67
C GLN A 549 3.40 13.66 30.47
N TYR A 550 4.23 13.76 29.44
CA TYR A 550 3.90 14.47 28.21
C TYR A 550 2.71 13.83 27.48
N LEU A 551 2.70 12.50 27.32
CA LEU A 551 1.59 11.78 26.72
C LEU A 551 0.29 11.92 27.53
N LYS A 552 0.37 11.86 28.87
CA LYS A 552 -0.78 12.12 29.76
C LYS A 552 -1.33 13.53 29.57
N PHE A 553 -0.46 14.52 29.40
CA PHE A 553 -0.88 15.88 29.09
C PHE A 553 -1.63 15.95 27.75
N LEU A 554 -1.07 15.42 26.67
CA LEU A 554 -1.74 15.41 25.36
C LEU A 554 -3.11 14.70 25.42
N LYS A 555 -3.19 13.55 26.09
CA LYS A 555 -4.46 12.84 26.32
C LYS A 555 -5.46 13.69 27.11
N SER A 556 -5.00 14.54 28.03
CA SER A 556 -5.88 15.47 28.74
C SER A 556 -6.39 16.63 27.87
N VAL A 557 -5.58 17.08 26.89
CA VAL A 557 -6.01 18.06 25.87
C VAL A 557 -7.00 17.42 24.90
N LEU A 558 -6.78 16.16 24.51
CA LEU A 558 -7.73 15.38 23.71
C LEU A 558 -9.07 15.22 24.42
N GLN A 559 -9.06 14.79 25.69
CA GLN A 559 -10.29 14.68 26.47
C GLN A 559 -11.03 16.01 26.58
N TYR A 560 -10.29 17.12 26.68
CA TYR A 560 -10.86 18.47 26.67
C TYR A 560 -11.57 18.76 25.34
N THR A 561 -10.95 18.51 24.20
CA THR A 561 -11.55 18.78 22.89
C THR A 561 -12.73 17.86 22.56
N GLU A 562 -12.68 16.58 22.96
CA GLU A 562 -13.82 15.66 22.86
C GLU A 562 -15.04 16.13 23.69
N ASN A 563 -14.79 16.66 24.89
CA ASN A 563 -15.84 17.23 25.73
C ASN A 563 -16.41 18.51 25.10
N LEU A 564 -15.58 19.34 24.46
CA LEU A 564 -16.06 20.51 23.73
C LEU A 564 -17.02 20.12 22.62
N VAL A 565 -16.66 19.16 21.76
CA VAL A 565 -17.54 18.66 20.68
C VAL A 565 -18.91 18.25 21.23
N THR A 566 -18.94 17.61 22.39
CA THR A 566 -20.20 17.25 23.05
C THR A 566 -20.97 18.48 23.50
N TYR A 567 -20.31 19.45 24.15
CA TYR A 567 -20.95 20.61 24.77
C TYR A 567 -21.40 21.68 23.78
N THR A 568 -20.68 21.84 22.67
CA THR A 568 -20.99 22.79 21.58
C THR A 568 -22.00 22.24 20.57
N SER A 569 -22.39 20.98 20.70
CA SER A 569 -23.46 20.41 19.87
C SER A 569 -24.79 21.15 20.07
N LEU A 570 -25.59 21.22 19.00
CA LEU A 570 -26.93 21.84 19.03
C LEU A 570 -27.85 21.23 20.08
N GLU A 571 -27.67 19.94 20.39
CA GLU A 571 -28.47 19.18 21.35
C GLU A 571 -28.13 19.54 22.80
N LYS A 572 -26.83 19.59 23.15
CA LYS A 572 -26.39 19.83 24.53
C LYS A 572 -26.35 21.31 24.87
N ASN A 573 -25.76 22.12 24.00
CA ASN A 573 -25.82 23.58 24.06
C ASN A 573 -25.35 24.17 25.43
N LYS A 574 -24.22 23.66 25.94
CA LYS A 574 -23.68 23.87 27.30
C LYS A 574 -22.55 24.91 27.33
N TRP A 575 -22.89 26.18 27.13
CA TRP A 575 -21.89 27.26 26.96
C TRP A 575 -21.21 27.74 28.25
N ASP A 576 -21.90 27.67 29.38
CA ASP A 576 -21.33 28.06 30.67
C ASP A 576 -20.30 27.00 31.11
N GLU A 577 -20.64 25.71 30.98
CA GLU A 577 -19.73 24.59 31.23
C GLU A 577 -18.56 24.55 30.25
N THR A 578 -18.78 24.99 29.00
CA THR A 578 -17.71 25.16 28.00
C THR A 578 -16.67 26.15 28.51
N THR A 579 -17.09 27.32 28.98
CA THR A 579 -16.16 28.34 29.51
C THR A 579 -15.40 27.85 30.74
N GLU A 580 -16.06 27.15 31.67
CA GLU A 580 -15.39 26.56 32.84
C GLU A 580 -14.34 25.52 32.44
N LEU A 581 -14.72 24.64 31.49
CA LEU A 581 -13.85 23.60 30.98
C LEU A 581 -12.62 24.19 30.25
N THR A 582 -12.82 25.22 29.44
CA THR A 582 -11.75 25.95 28.73
C THR A 582 -10.77 26.61 29.71
N ASN A 583 -11.26 27.21 30.79
CA ASN A 583 -10.38 27.75 31.85
C ASN A 583 -9.51 26.67 32.50
N LYS A 584 -10.10 25.51 32.84
CA LYS A 584 -9.35 24.38 33.40
C LYS A 584 -8.28 23.87 32.44
N ALA A 585 -8.56 23.83 31.13
CA ALA A 585 -7.61 23.43 30.11
C ALA A 585 -6.43 24.42 30.01
N LEU A 586 -6.68 25.72 30.01
CA LEU A 586 -5.63 26.75 29.98
C LEU A 586 -4.67 26.64 31.18
N ILE A 587 -5.21 26.42 32.38
CA ILE A 587 -4.38 26.22 33.59
C ILE A 587 -3.46 25.00 33.42
N LYS A 588 -3.96 23.90 32.84
CA LYS A 588 -3.15 22.71 32.57
C LYS A 588 -2.06 22.96 31.52
N ILE A 589 -2.40 23.65 30.43
CA ILE A 589 -1.45 24.05 29.37
C ILE A 589 -0.32 24.88 29.97
N ARG A 590 -0.65 25.91 30.75
CA ARG A 590 0.33 26.76 31.44
C ARG A 590 1.23 25.95 32.37
N LYS A 591 0.66 25.10 33.23
CA LYS A 591 1.41 24.27 34.18
C LYS A 591 2.42 23.34 33.51
N ILE A 592 2.08 22.78 32.35
CA ILE A 592 2.99 21.90 31.59
C ILE A 592 4.08 22.70 30.87
N SER A 593 3.75 23.88 30.35
CA SER A 593 4.72 24.82 29.79
C SER A 593 5.75 25.23 30.85
N ASP A 594 5.31 25.58 32.07
CA ASP A 594 6.18 25.98 33.19
C ASP A 594 7.14 24.85 33.61
N ARG A 595 6.70 23.58 33.47
CA ARG A 595 7.53 22.39 33.73
C ARG A 595 8.49 22.05 32.59
N LYS A 596 8.50 22.80 31.49
CA LYS A 596 9.33 22.57 30.29
C LYS A 596 9.18 21.15 29.72
N LEU A 597 7.98 20.56 29.86
CA LEU A 597 7.70 19.19 29.40
C LEU A 597 7.23 19.14 27.94
N MET A 598 6.84 20.26 27.33
CA MET A 598 6.53 20.36 25.91
C MET A 598 7.76 20.10 25.02
N LEU A 599 7.56 19.77 23.74
CA LEU A 599 8.66 19.56 22.80
C LEU A 599 9.22 20.88 22.27
N MET A 600 8.38 21.93 22.21
CA MET A 600 8.83 23.26 21.80
C MET A 600 9.92 23.82 22.73
N GLN A 601 11.06 24.19 22.14
CA GLN A 601 12.11 24.97 22.81
C GLN A 601 11.98 26.43 22.33
N LEU A 602 11.34 27.27 23.14
CA LEU A 602 11.12 28.71 22.82
C LEU A 602 12.42 29.51 22.62
N ASN A 603 13.57 28.99 23.06
CA ASN A 603 14.85 29.70 23.05
C ASN A 603 15.41 30.03 21.65
N GLY A 604 14.93 29.38 20.58
CA GLY A 604 15.43 29.58 19.22
C GLY A 604 14.62 30.54 18.33
N LEU A 605 13.37 30.86 18.71
CA LEU A 605 12.48 31.69 17.87
C LEU A 605 12.51 33.17 18.29
N CYS A 606 12.75 33.48 19.56
CA CYS A 606 12.85 34.88 20.03
C CYS A 606 14.18 35.56 19.71
N ALA A 607 15.22 34.83 19.26
CA ALA A 607 16.53 35.42 18.98
C ALA A 607 16.59 36.23 17.67
N LYS A 608 15.50 36.28 16.88
CA LYS A 608 15.44 37.03 15.60
C LYS A 608 14.33 38.06 15.49
N SER A 609 13.43 38.18 16.47
CA SER A 609 12.41 39.23 16.49
C SER A 609 12.67 40.14 17.69
N SER A 610 13.26 41.30 17.41
CA SER A 610 13.44 42.38 18.37
C SER A 610 12.14 42.66 19.13
N GLU A 611 12.30 42.76 20.45
CA GLU A 611 11.34 42.93 21.56
C GLU A 611 10.39 44.15 21.48
N LYS A 612 10.03 44.66 20.30
CA LYS A 612 9.27 45.92 20.17
C LYS A 612 7.88 45.86 19.52
N ASP A 613 7.45 44.75 18.94
CA ASP A 613 6.19 44.73 18.17
C ASP A 613 5.03 43.92 18.81
N LEU A 614 5.01 43.73 20.15
CA LEU A 614 3.99 42.92 20.82
C LEU A 614 3.46 43.52 22.13
N LEU A 615 3.18 44.82 22.13
CA LEU A 615 2.25 45.46 23.09
C LEU A 615 0.97 45.90 22.37
#